data_AF-A0A5R9GTG6-F1
#
_entry.id   AF-A0A5R9GTG6-F1
#
_cell.length_a   1.000
_cell.length_b   1.000
_cell.length_c   1.000
_cell.angle_alpha   90.00
_cell.angle_beta   90.00
_cell.angle_gamma   90.00
#
_symmetry.space_group_name_H-M   'P 1'
#
loop_
_entity.id
_entity.type
_entity.pdbx_description
1 polymer ?
#
loop_
_entity_poly.entity_id
_entity_poly.type
_entity_poly.pdbx_seq_one_letter_code
_entity_poly.pdbx_strand_id
1 'polypeptide(L)'
;MDFTFAPWGMAYAALMYLLGNGVWTNHLSRSNAWLGWLLWSVSAVCIIVLGAVIGQHLGIKSDLTSILGGMNKENYWIIFTLYALMSFPGAASVLFRQSLAWTRFSLLAIALLIFIPLGAQLHDPNDSRMGISIGITLAICGLLWVWSMMLDREPEHHRKTVPVNEVTQ
;
A
#
# COMPACT_ATOMS: atom_id res chain seq x y z
N MET A 1 -7.00 -9.65 -24.58
CA MET A 1 -6.13 -8.90 -23.67
C MET A 1 -4.71 -9.37 -23.90
N ASP A 2 -3.76 -8.47 -24.07
CA ASP A 2 -2.35 -8.84 -24.15
C ASP A 2 -1.82 -9.16 -22.75
N PHE A 3 -1.70 -10.46 -22.45
CA PHE A 3 -1.14 -10.94 -21.18
C PHE A 3 0.33 -10.55 -20.97
N THR A 4 1.00 -10.06 -22.02
CA THR A 4 2.34 -9.47 -22.00
C THR A 4 2.48 -8.37 -20.93
N PHE A 5 1.43 -7.62 -20.63
CA PHE A 5 1.47 -6.51 -19.68
C PHE A 5 1.02 -6.87 -18.26
N ALA A 6 0.58 -8.11 -18.04
CA ALA A 6 0.17 -8.60 -16.73
C ALA A 6 1.26 -8.41 -15.64
N PRO A 7 2.57 -8.69 -15.89
CA PRO A 7 3.60 -8.50 -14.87
C PRO A 7 3.76 -7.05 -14.43
N TRP A 8 3.58 -6.07 -15.34
CA TRP A 8 3.64 -4.65 -15.01
C TRP A 8 2.46 -4.24 -14.12
N GLY A 9 1.26 -4.74 -14.39
CA GLY A 9 0.10 -4.53 -13.53
C GLY A 9 0.30 -5.11 -12.13
N MET A 10 0.85 -6.32 -12.03
CA MET A 10 1.16 -6.96 -10.75
C MET A 10 2.22 -6.17 -9.96
N ALA A 11 3.28 -5.72 -10.63
CA ALA A 11 4.33 -4.91 -10.01
C ALA A 11 3.81 -3.54 -9.55
N TYR A 12 2.90 -2.94 -10.31
CA TYR A 12 2.26 -1.69 -9.93
C TYR A 12 1.35 -1.85 -8.71
N ALA A 13 0.53 -2.90 -8.67
CA ALA A 13 -0.29 -3.23 -7.51
C ALA A 13 0.58 -3.52 -6.26
N ALA A 14 1.69 -4.23 -6.44
CA ALA A 14 2.68 -4.47 -5.39
C ALA A 14 3.25 -3.17 -4.81
N LEU A 15 3.60 -2.23 -5.69
CA LEU A 15 4.13 -0.93 -5.31
C LEU A 15 3.08 -0.07 -4.59
N MET A 16 1.82 -0.09 -5.04
CA MET A 16 0.71 0.54 -4.33
C MET A 16 0.57 0.02 -2.90
N TYR A 17 0.60 -1.30 -2.72
CA TYR A 17 0.48 -1.92 -1.41
C TYR A 17 1.67 -1.57 -0.51
N LEU A 18 2.89 -1.64 -1.04
CA LEU A 18 4.11 -1.31 -0.31
C LEU A 18 4.12 0.15 0.15
N LEU A 19 3.88 1.10 -0.76
CA LEU A 19 3.88 2.52 -0.41
C LEU A 19 2.69 2.91 0.46
N GLY A 20 1.50 2.39 0.14
CA GLY A 20 0.29 2.62 0.91
C GLY A 20 0.48 2.25 2.38
N ASN A 21 0.99 1.05 2.64
CA ASN A 21 1.19 0.59 4.01
C ASN A 21 2.47 1.16 4.65
N GLY A 22 3.56 1.28 3.90
CA GLY A 22 4.84 1.81 4.40
C GLY A 22 4.75 3.25 4.89
N VAL A 23 3.95 4.08 4.22
CA VAL A 23 3.67 5.46 4.64
C VAL A 23 2.92 5.52 5.97
N TRP A 24 2.05 4.56 6.25
CA TRP A 24 1.41 4.46 7.56
C TRP A 24 2.34 3.87 8.61
N THR A 25 3.11 2.84 8.28
CA THR A 25 4.03 2.17 9.21
C THR A 25 5.39 2.86 9.29
N ASN A 26 5.37 4.12 9.73
CA ASN A 26 6.59 4.84 10.09
C ASN A 26 6.38 5.60 11.42
N HIS A 27 7.50 6.02 12.02
CA HIS A 27 7.51 6.69 13.32
C HIS A 27 6.73 8.02 13.31
N LEU A 28 6.69 8.75 12.20
CA LEU A 28 5.97 10.02 12.07
C LEU A 28 4.46 9.80 12.14
N SER A 29 3.96 8.87 11.33
CA SER A 29 2.55 8.50 11.25
C SER A 29 2.04 7.92 12.56
N ARG A 30 2.89 7.20 13.31
CA ARG A 30 2.55 6.68 14.64
C ARG A 30 2.56 7.71 15.76
N SER A 31 3.42 8.72 15.67
CA SER A 31 3.42 9.83 16.63
C SER A 31 2.26 10.79 16.37
N ASN A 32 1.98 11.08 15.10
CA ASN A 32 0.89 11.97 14.71
C ASN A 32 0.18 11.42 13.47
N ALA A 33 -1.06 10.95 13.66
CA ALA A 33 -1.89 10.41 12.59
C ALA A 33 -2.12 11.43 11.45
N TRP A 34 -2.08 12.74 11.74
CA TRP A 34 -2.22 13.77 10.71
C TRP A 34 -1.03 13.79 9.74
N LEU A 35 0.19 13.54 10.22
CA LEU A 35 1.36 13.36 9.35
C LEU A 35 1.22 12.12 8.47
N GLY A 36 0.58 11.06 8.98
CA GLY A 36 0.24 9.87 8.19
C GLY A 36 -0.68 10.21 7.02
N TRP A 37 -1.75 10.98 7.25
CA TRP A 37 -2.63 11.45 6.19
C TRP A 37 -1.94 12.34 5.16
N LEU A 38 -1.03 13.22 5.60
CA LEU A 38 -0.24 14.08 4.71
C LEU A 38 0.67 13.24 3.81
N LEU A 39 1.49 12.37 4.39
CA LEU A 39 2.39 11.50 3.65
C LEU A 39 1.60 10.58 2.70
N TRP A 40 0.45 10.06 3.15
CA TRP A 40 -0.41 9.18 2.35
C TRP A 40 -1.00 9.91 1.15
N SER A 41 -1.37 11.18 1.32
CA SER A 41 -1.88 12.02 0.24
C SER A 41 -0.79 12.33 -0.80
N VAL A 42 0.43 12.62 -0.35
CA VAL A 42 1.59 12.83 -1.24
C VAL A 42 1.89 11.55 -2.02
N SER A 43 1.93 10.39 -1.36
CA SER A 43 2.17 9.12 -2.04
C SER A 43 1.04 8.73 -2.99
N ALA A 44 -0.22 9.06 -2.69
CA ALA A 44 -1.35 8.85 -3.61
C ALA A 44 -1.15 9.61 -4.93
N VAL A 45 -0.70 10.87 -4.86
CA VAL A 45 -0.36 11.66 -6.05
C VAL A 45 0.80 11.01 -6.82
N CYS A 46 1.85 10.56 -6.13
CA CYS A 46 2.96 9.86 -6.78
C CYS A 46 2.51 8.57 -7.50
N ILE A 47 1.63 7.78 -6.88
CA ILE A 47 1.06 6.57 -7.48
C ILE A 47 0.28 6.92 -8.76
N ILE A 48 -0.56 7.94 -8.71
CA ILE A 48 -1.33 8.40 -9.87
C ILE A 48 -0.40 8.76 -11.05
N VAL A 49 0.68 9.51 -10.77
CA VAL A 49 1.67 9.88 -11.79
C VAL A 49 2.37 8.63 -12.34
N LEU A 50 2.77 7.69 -11.48
CA LEU A 50 3.39 6.43 -11.89
C LEU A 50 2.45 5.58 -12.76
N GLY A 51 1.16 5.50 -12.41
CA GLY A 51 0.16 4.79 -13.20
C GLY A 51 0.00 5.38 -14.60
N ALA A 52 0.00 6.71 -14.70
CA ALA A 52 -0.02 7.40 -15.99
C ALA A 52 1.23 7.09 -16.84
N VAL A 53 2.41 7.05 -16.22
CA VAL A 53 3.68 6.70 -16.90
C VAL A 53 3.70 5.24 -17.36
N ILE A 54 3.25 4.30 -16.52
CA ILE A 54 3.16 2.88 -16.89
C ILE A 54 2.18 2.70 -18.05
N GLY A 55 1.02 3.36 -18.01
CA GLY A 55 0.08 3.37 -19.12
C GLY A 55 0.67 3.93 -20.42
N GLN A 56 1.59 4.89 -20.33
CA GLN A 56 2.27 5.46 -21.48
C GLN A 56 3.31 4.53 -22.11
N HIS A 57 4.12 3.84 -21.29
CA HIS A 57 5.15 2.92 -21.80
C HIS A 57 4.56 1.79 -22.65
N LEU A 58 3.24 1.61 -22.57
CA LEU A 58 2.42 0.64 -23.29
C LEU A 58 1.77 1.20 -24.57
N GLY A 59 1.83 2.51 -24.84
CA GLY A 59 0.91 3.17 -25.78
C GLY A 59 1.50 4.11 -26.82
N ILE A 60 2.28 5.16 -26.48
CA ILE A 60 2.83 6.16 -27.44
C ILE A 60 3.80 7.11 -26.73
N LYS A 61 4.85 7.56 -27.44
CA LYS A 61 5.79 8.61 -27.00
C LYS A 61 5.13 10.00 -27.05
N SER A 62 4.51 10.44 -25.96
CA SER A 62 4.06 11.83 -25.77
C SER A 62 4.60 12.42 -24.47
N ASP A 63 4.43 13.72 -24.26
CA ASP A 63 5.01 14.49 -23.16
C ASP A 63 4.22 14.30 -21.85
N LEU A 64 4.87 14.36 -20.68
CA LEU A 64 4.31 13.93 -19.38
C LEU A 64 2.99 14.66 -19.01
N THR A 65 2.90 15.95 -19.35
CA THR A 65 1.72 16.80 -19.17
C THR A 65 0.58 16.43 -20.12
N SER A 66 0.88 16.05 -21.37
CA SER A 66 -0.12 15.60 -22.34
C SER A 66 -0.76 14.26 -21.95
N ILE A 67 -0.03 13.43 -21.22
CA ILE A 67 -0.50 12.12 -20.73
C ILE A 67 -1.38 12.29 -19.51
N LEU A 68 -0.97 13.16 -18.58
CA LEU A 68 -1.78 13.51 -17.43
C LEU A 68 -3.08 14.23 -17.84
N GLY A 69 -3.04 15.02 -18.93
CA GLY A 69 -4.24 15.65 -19.50
C GLY A 69 -5.12 14.71 -20.33
N GLY A 70 -4.54 13.65 -20.90
CA GLY A 70 -5.21 12.75 -21.85
C GLY A 70 -5.85 11.49 -21.23
N MET A 71 -5.51 11.16 -19.99
CA MET A 71 -6.07 9.97 -19.32
C MET A 71 -7.51 10.21 -18.85
N ASN A 72 -8.38 9.23 -19.06
CA ASN A 72 -9.78 9.31 -18.61
C ASN A 72 -9.85 9.52 -17.09
N LYS A 73 -10.73 10.42 -16.63
CA LYS A 73 -10.99 10.70 -15.21
C LYS A 73 -11.35 9.45 -14.42
N GLU A 74 -12.01 8.50 -15.07
CA GLU A 74 -12.34 7.20 -14.48
C GLU A 74 -11.10 6.40 -14.07
N ASN A 75 -10.03 6.41 -14.88
CA ASN A 75 -8.80 5.68 -14.58
C ASN A 75 -8.08 6.26 -13.36
N TYR A 76 -8.08 7.59 -13.22
CA TYR A 76 -7.55 8.25 -12.01
C TYR A 76 -8.30 7.79 -10.77
N TRP A 77 -9.62 7.72 -10.87
CA TRP A 77 -10.47 7.31 -9.75
C TRP A 77 -10.26 5.84 -9.37
N ILE A 78 -10.14 4.94 -10.34
CA ILE A 78 -9.86 3.52 -10.10
C ILE A 78 -8.50 3.37 -9.40
N ILE A 79 -7.46 4.05 -9.89
CA ILE A 79 -6.12 4.01 -9.28
C ILE A 79 -6.17 4.51 -7.83
N PHE A 80 -6.83 5.65 -7.61
CA PHE A 80 -6.93 6.25 -6.27
C PHE A 80 -7.69 5.37 -5.28
N THR A 81 -8.83 4.83 -5.69
CA THR A 81 -9.65 3.96 -4.84
C THR A 81 -8.97 2.63 -4.55
N LEU A 82 -8.27 2.03 -5.52
CA LEU A 82 -7.46 0.84 -5.32
C LEU A 82 -6.31 1.10 -4.34
N TYR A 83 -5.61 2.23 -4.50
CA TYR A 83 -4.55 2.63 -3.57
C TYR A 83 -5.08 2.81 -2.13
N ALA A 84 -6.20 3.50 -1.97
CA ALA A 84 -6.85 3.68 -0.68
C ALA A 84 -7.19 2.33 -0.03
N LEU A 85 -7.80 1.42 -0.78
CA LEU A 85 -8.17 0.08 -0.29
C LEU A 85 -6.93 -0.72 0.13
N MET A 86 -5.87 -0.69 -0.68
CA MET A 86 -4.62 -1.43 -0.40
C MET A 86 -3.86 -0.89 0.81
N SER A 87 -4.01 0.40 1.12
CA SER A 87 -3.37 1.05 2.29
C SER A 87 -4.10 0.83 3.62
N PHE A 88 -5.31 0.26 3.57
CA PHE A 88 -6.18 0.12 4.73
C PHE A 88 -5.56 -0.65 5.91
N PRO A 89 -4.83 -1.78 5.70
CA PRO A 89 -4.25 -2.53 6.81
C PRO A 89 -3.27 -1.70 7.66
N GLY A 90 -2.36 -0.97 7.01
CA GLY A 90 -1.40 -0.10 7.68
C GLY A 90 -2.08 1.09 8.36
N ALA A 91 -3.03 1.73 7.67
CA ALA A 91 -3.81 2.84 8.23
C ALA A 91 -4.56 2.41 9.50
N ALA A 92 -5.29 1.29 9.43
CA ALA A 92 -6.04 0.74 10.55
C ALA A 92 -5.11 0.40 11.73
N SER A 93 -3.98 -0.24 11.48
CA SER A 93 -3.01 -0.57 12.54
C SER A 93 -2.49 0.67 13.27
N VAL A 94 -2.26 1.78 12.58
CA VAL A 94 -1.84 3.05 13.19
C VAL A 94 -2.99 3.74 13.94
N LEU A 95 -4.15 3.87 13.29
CA LEU A 95 -5.31 4.57 13.86
C LEU A 95 -5.85 3.87 15.11
N PHE A 96 -5.84 2.53 15.12
CA PHE A 96 -6.23 1.73 16.28
C PHE A 96 -5.08 1.48 17.26
N ARG A 97 -3.90 2.07 17.03
CA ARG A 97 -2.72 1.95 17.91
C ARG A 97 -2.36 0.49 18.21
N GLN A 98 -2.41 -0.35 17.19
CA GLN A 98 -2.05 -1.77 17.28
C GLN A 98 -0.55 -1.90 17.58
N SER A 99 -0.19 -2.95 18.32
CA SER A 99 1.22 -3.26 18.58
C SER A 99 1.96 -3.52 17.27
N LEU A 100 3.28 -3.34 17.31
CA LEU A 100 4.12 -3.55 16.14
C LEU A 100 4.04 -5.00 15.63
N ALA A 101 3.93 -5.99 16.52
CA ALA A 101 3.72 -7.39 16.13
C ALA A 101 2.42 -7.60 15.35
N TRP A 102 1.31 -7.02 15.81
CA TRP A 102 0.01 -7.10 15.12
C TRP A 102 0.00 -6.35 13.80
N THR A 103 0.71 -5.23 13.73
CA THR A 103 0.87 -4.46 12.49
C THR A 103 1.65 -5.26 11.45
N ARG A 104 2.77 -5.88 11.83
CA ARG A 104 3.53 -6.75 10.91
C ARG A 104 2.70 -7.93 10.43
N PHE A 105 1.96 -8.57 11.34
CA PHE A 105 1.11 -9.69 10.99
C PHE A 105 -0.01 -9.28 10.01
N SER A 106 -0.70 -8.16 10.24
CA SER A 106 -1.77 -7.70 9.35
C SER A 106 -1.25 -7.40 7.94
N LEU A 107 -0.09 -6.74 7.85
CA LEU A 107 0.54 -6.40 6.57
C LEU A 107 1.02 -7.63 5.80
N LEU A 108 1.68 -8.57 6.47
CA LEU A 108 2.20 -9.77 5.81
C LEU A 108 1.08 -10.75 5.43
N ALA A 109 0.11 -10.96 6.32
CA ALA A 109 -0.99 -11.88 6.06
C ALA A 109 -1.82 -11.43 4.85
N ILE A 110 -2.11 -10.12 4.75
CA ILE A 110 -2.88 -9.59 3.62
C ILE A 110 -2.05 -9.61 2.34
N ALA A 111 -0.74 -9.34 2.40
CA ALA A 111 0.13 -9.47 1.23
C ALA A 111 0.12 -10.91 0.69
N LEU A 112 0.24 -11.91 1.56
CA LEU A 112 0.18 -13.32 1.18
C LEU A 112 -1.18 -13.69 0.58
N LEU A 113 -2.27 -13.24 1.19
CA LEU A 113 -3.63 -13.55 0.74
C LEU A 113 -3.92 -12.96 -0.65
N ILE A 114 -3.49 -11.73 -0.91
CA ILE A 114 -3.78 -11.04 -2.17
C ILE A 114 -2.82 -11.46 -3.28
N PHE A 115 -1.51 -11.42 -3.04
CA PHE A 115 -0.52 -11.51 -4.12
C PHE A 115 -0.20 -12.94 -4.55
N ILE A 116 -0.36 -13.95 -3.69
CA ILE A 116 -0.17 -15.36 -4.10
C ILE A 116 -1.16 -15.76 -5.21
N PRO A 117 -2.50 -15.64 -5.00
CA PRO A 117 -3.46 -16.06 -6.00
C PRO A 117 -3.54 -15.11 -7.21
N LEU A 118 -2.95 -13.92 -7.13
CA LEU A 118 -2.98 -12.91 -8.21
C LEU A 118 -2.49 -13.46 -9.55
N GLY A 119 -1.46 -14.32 -9.53
CA GLY A 119 -0.98 -15.00 -10.73
C GLY A 119 -2.08 -15.84 -11.39
N ALA A 120 -2.68 -16.74 -10.62
CA ALA A 120 -3.73 -17.64 -11.11
C ALA A 120 -4.99 -16.89 -11.57
N GLN A 121 -5.28 -15.73 -10.99
CA GLN A 121 -6.43 -14.89 -11.37
C GLN A 121 -6.27 -14.19 -12.72
N LEU A 122 -5.07 -14.15 -13.30
CA LEU A 122 -4.84 -13.51 -14.59
C LEU A 122 -5.44 -14.27 -15.77
N HIS A 123 -5.99 -15.49 -15.57
CA HIS A 123 -6.70 -16.29 -16.60
C HIS A 123 -5.96 -16.38 -17.94
N ASP A 124 -4.63 -16.37 -17.92
CA ASP A 124 -3.80 -16.56 -19.10
C ASP A 124 -3.88 -18.05 -19.50
N PRO A 125 -4.36 -18.37 -20.72
CA PRO A 125 -4.64 -19.74 -21.12
C PRO A 125 -3.38 -20.61 -21.28
N ASN A 126 -2.19 -19.99 -21.31
CA ASN A 126 -0.92 -20.71 -21.54
C ASN A 126 -0.04 -20.82 -20.28
N ASP A 127 -0.16 -19.91 -19.31
CA ASP A 127 0.64 -19.91 -18.08
C ASP A 127 -0.08 -19.16 -16.96
N SER A 128 -0.27 -19.78 -15.79
CA SER A 128 -0.88 -19.14 -14.62
C SER A 128 0.02 -18.08 -13.96
N ARG A 129 1.23 -17.82 -14.47
CA ARG A 129 2.19 -16.79 -13.98
C ARG A 129 2.43 -16.84 -12.47
N MET A 130 2.21 -18.01 -11.86
CA MET A 130 2.21 -18.19 -10.42
C MET A 130 3.61 -18.04 -9.83
N GLY A 131 4.66 -18.37 -10.60
CA GLY A 131 6.04 -18.11 -10.19
C GLY A 131 6.32 -16.61 -9.99
N ILE A 132 5.78 -15.75 -10.88
CA ILE A 132 5.92 -14.30 -10.77
C ILE A 132 5.14 -13.77 -9.56
N SER A 133 3.92 -14.29 -9.34
CA SER A 133 3.09 -13.85 -8.20
C SER A 133 3.74 -14.19 -6.86
N ILE A 134 4.30 -15.40 -6.72
CA ILE A 134 5.06 -15.80 -5.53
C ILE A 134 6.31 -14.93 -5.37
N GLY A 135 7.07 -14.70 -6.44
CA GLY A 135 8.27 -13.85 -6.39
C GLY A 135 7.97 -12.42 -5.93
N ILE A 136 6.92 -11.80 -6.49
CA ILE A 136 6.45 -10.47 -6.09
C ILE A 136 5.99 -10.49 -4.62
N THR A 137 5.23 -11.50 -4.22
CA THR A 137 4.76 -11.62 -2.83
C THR A 137 5.92 -11.66 -1.84
N LEU A 138 6.92 -12.51 -2.10
CA LEU A 138 8.10 -12.62 -1.25
C LEU A 138 8.90 -11.31 -1.20
N ALA A 139 9.04 -10.63 -2.34
CA ALA A 139 9.69 -9.33 -2.40
C ALA A 139 8.96 -8.27 -1.57
N ILE A 140 7.63 -8.16 -1.69
CA ILE A 140 6.82 -7.24 -0.89
C ILE A 140 6.94 -7.55 0.60
N CYS A 141 6.79 -8.82 0.98
CA CYS A 141 6.88 -9.23 2.38
C CYS A 141 8.26 -8.89 2.97
N GLY A 142 9.33 -9.16 2.23
CA GLY A 142 10.70 -8.81 2.63
C GLY A 142 10.88 -7.29 2.77
N LEU A 143 10.39 -6.51 1.80
CA LEU A 143 10.49 -5.05 1.84
C LEU A 143 9.68 -4.45 3.00
N LEU A 144 8.44 -4.90 3.23
CA LEU A 144 7.62 -4.46 4.37
C LEU A 144 8.26 -4.84 5.71
N TRP A 145 8.90 -6.00 5.78
CA TRP A 145 9.62 -6.41 6.96
C TRP A 145 10.82 -5.49 7.25
N VAL A 146 11.65 -5.24 6.25
CA VAL A 146 12.79 -4.31 6.34
C VAL A 146 12.30 -2.90 6.69
N TRP A 147 11.25 -2.44 6.02
CA TRP A 147 10.62 -1.14 6.29
C TRP A 147 10.18 -1.04 7.75
N SER A 148 9.49 -2.06 8.26
CA SER A 148 9.03 -2.10 9.65
C SER A 148 10.18 -2.22 10.66
N MET A 149 11.33 -2.79 10.28
CA MET A 149 12.51 -2.77 11.13
C MET A 149 13.19 -1.40 11.18
N MET A 150 13.19 -0.67 10.07
CA MET A 150 13.90 0.60 9.95
C MET A 150 13.09 1.81 10.44
N LEU A 151 11.78 1.82 10.20
CA LEU A 151 10.96 3.03 10.32
C LEU A 151 9.81 2.90 11.32
N ASP A 152 9.42 1.70 11.73
CA ASP A 152 8.26 1.49 12.60
C ASP A 152 8.60 1.61 14.09
N ARG A 153 7.60 1.96 14.92
CA ARG A 153 7.76 2.16 16.38
C ARG A 153 6.56 1.60 17.14
N GLU A 154 6.72 1.24 18.41
CA GLU A 154 5.56 0.91 19.24
C GLU A 154 4.65 2.14 19.45
N PRO A 155 3.32 1.95 19.56
CA PRO A 155 2.39 3.04 19.75
C PRO A 155 2.54 3.64 21.16
N GLU A 156 2.50 4.97 21.24
CA GLU A 156 2.53 5.68 22.51
C GLU A 156 1.21 5.45 23.27
N HIS A 157 1.33 4.81 24.43
CA HIS A 157 0.20 4.56 25.31
C HIS A 157 -0.10 5.83 26.12
N HIS A 158 -0.95 6.70 25.58
CA HIS A 158 -1.54 7.76 26.39
C HIS A 158 -2.48 7.13 27.40
N ARG A 159 -1.98 6.89 28.62
CA ARG A 159 -2.80 6.50 29.76
C ARG A 159 -3.84 7.59 29.95
N LYS A 160 -5.12 7.30 29.70
CA LYS A 160 -6.21 8.12 30.23
C LYS A 160 -6.07 8.00 31.74
N THR A 161 -5.46 9.01 32.37
CA THR A 161 -5.54 9.19 33.81
C THR A 161 -6.99 9.46 34.11
N VAL A 162 -7.76 8.40 34.35
CA VAL A 162 -9.02 8.52 35.08
C VAL A 162 -8.60 9.20 36.39
N PRO A 163 -9.12 10.39 36.72
CA PRO A 163 -8.92 10.93 38.05
C PRO A 163 -9.50 9.87 38.99
N VAL A 164 -8.62 9.20 39.73
CA VAL A 164 -9.04 8.37 40.84
C VAL A 164 -9.60 9.38 41.82
N ASN A 165 -10.93 9.52 41.84
CA ASN A 165 -11.59 10.14 42.97
C ASN A 165 -11.27 9.23 44.14
N GLU A 166 -10.23 9.58 44.89
CA GLU A 166 -9.99 9.06 46.22
C GLU A 166 -11.26 9.36 47.00
N VAL A 167 -12.12 8.36 47.14
CA VAL A 167 -13.28 8.42 48.01
C VAL A 167 -12.71 8.55 49.41
N THR A 168 -12.68 9.79 49.86
CA THR A 168 -12.18 10.21 51.15
C THR A 168 -13.23 9.79 52.17
N GLN A 169 -12.84 8.85 53.03
CA GLN A 169 -13.34 8.54 54.37
C GLN A 169 -14.81 8.13 54.54
#